data_AF-A0A0Q4G9W7-F1
#
_entry.id   AF-A0A0Q4G9W7-F1
#
_cell.length_a   1.000
_cell.length_b   1.000
_cell.length_c   1.000
_cell.angle_alpha   90.00
_cell.angle_beta   90.00
_cell.angle_gamma   90.00
#
_symmetry.space_group_name_H-M   'P 1'
#
loop_
_entity.id
_entity.type
_entity.pdbx_description
1 polymer ?
#
loop_
_entity_poly.entity_id
_entity_poly.type
_entity_poly.pdbx_seq_one_letter_code
_entity_poly.pdbx_strand_id
1 'polypeptide(L)'
;MKSSLRYALKVCLTTLLASAPLTMVIGFAYIALIRLINPANWMFSFNLPFNHIFLFVAILAAFIIVNSYTVKKVGYLRFINDRPVAHAIVTFILYLVASGNIFFMALDYLLFSYVPMFLTAFISSIFFTVREGKPFRKLPNKSPGNELTPLSDQ
;
A
#
# COMPACT_ATOMS: atom_id res chain seq x y z
N MET A 1 -6.27 -6.02 -18.01
CA MET A 1 -5.23 -6.93 -17.47
C MET A 1 -3.82 -6.44 -17.79
N LYS A 2 -3.41 -6.24 -19.06
CA LYS A 2 -2.02 -5.79 -19.37
C LYS A 2 -1.61 -4.46 -18.70
N SER A 3 -2.48 -3.44 -18.66
CA SER A 3 -2.18 -2.16 -17.96
C SER A 3 -2.13 -2.34 -16.43
N SER A 4 -3.08 -3.06 -15.83
CA SER A 4 -3.10 -3.33 -14.39
C SER A 4 -1.88 -4.14 -13.90
N LEU A 5 -1.41 -5.09 -14.71
CA LEU A 5 -0.19 -5.85 -14.42
C LEU A 5 1.05 -4.95 -14.46
N ARG A 6 1.17 -4.08 -15.48
CA ARG A 6 2.28 -3.13 -15.59
C ARG A 6 2.26 -2.10 -14.45
N TYR A 7 1.08 -1.66 -14.03
CA TYR A 7 0.89 -0.81 -12.87
C TYR A 7 1.33 -1.50 -11.57
N ALA A 8 0.83 -2.70 -11.31
CA ALA A 8 1.20 -3.49 -10.14
C ALA A 8 2.72 -3.72 -10.10
N LEU A 9 3.33 -4.07 -11.23
CA LEU A 9 4.77 -4.28 -11.33
C LEU A 9 5.56 -3.01 -11.03
N LYS A 10 5.16 -1.84 -11.55
CA LYS A 10 5.83 -0.57 -11.26
C LYS A 10 5.74 -0.21 -9.78
N VAL A 11 4.56 -0.34 -9.17
CA VAL A 11 4.34 -0.07 -7.74
C VAL A 11 5.16 -1.03 -6.89
N CYS A 12 5.15 -2.32 -7.21
CA CYS A 12 5.91 -3.34 -6.48
C CYS A 12 7.42 -3.14 -6.60
N LEU A 13 7.92 -2.89 -7.81
CA LEU A 13 9.36 -2.70 -8.06
C LEU A 13 9.88 -1.44 -7.37
N THR A 14 9.12 -0.35 -7.44
CA THR A 14 9.48 0.90 -6.73
C THR A 14 9.42 0.74 -5.23
N THR A 15 8.41 0.04 -4.70
CA THR A 15 8.32 -0.26 -3.26
C THR A 15 9.51 -1.14 -2.82
N LEU A 16 9.87 -2.16 -3.59
CA LEU A 16 11.00 -3.05 -3.30
C LEU A 16 12.33 -2.28 -3.30
N LEU A 17 12.58 -1.44 -4.30
CA LEU A 17 13.83 -0.69 -4.44
C LEU A 17 13.92 0.51 -3.48
N ALA A 18 12.81 1.17 -3.19
CA ALA A 18 12.80 2.39 -2.38
C ALA A 18 12.65 2.12 -0.88
N SER A 19 11.99 1.02 -0.48
CA SER A 19 11.73 0.74 0.94
C SER A 19 13.02 0.61 1.76
N ALA A 20 13.98 -0.20 1.30
CA ALA A 20 15.27 -0.37 2.00
C ALA A 20 16.05 0.94 2.20
N PRO A 21 16.36 1.75 1.16
CA PRO A 21 17.08 3.00 1.34
C PRO A 21 16.27 4.04 2.13
N LEU A 22 14.94 4.10 2.00
CA LEU A 22 14.14 5.01 2.84
C LEU A 22 14.19 4.61 4.31
N THR A 23 14.09 3.32 4.62
CA THR A 23 14.18 2.82 5.99
C THR A 23 15.53 3.18 6.60
N MET A 24 16.60 3.05 5.81
CA MET A 24 17.96 3.44 6.20
C MET A 24 18.06 4.97 6.45
N VAL A 25 17.58 5.81 5.52
CA VAL A 25 17.61 7.28 5.67
C VAL A 25 16.82 7.74 6.89
N ILE A 26 15.62 7.21 7.11
CA ILE A 26 14.78 7.57 8.26
C ILE A 26 15.44 7.12 9.57
N GLY A 27 16.01 5.91 9.59
CA GLY A 27 16.74 5.41 10.75
C GLY A 27 17.96 6.27 11.09
N PHE A 28 18.78 6.66 10.11
CA PHE A 28 19.92 7.55 10.33
C PHE A 28 19.49 8.96 10.77
N ALA A 29 18.45 9.52 10.16
CA ALA A 29 17.92 10.82 10.56
C ALA A 29 17.44 10.80 12.02
N TYR A 30 16.77 9.72 12.43
CA TYR A 30 16.31 9.55 13.81
C TYR A 30 17.47 9.42 14.81
N ILE A 31 18.48 8.59 14.49
CA ILE A 31 19.69 8.46 15.31
C ILE A 31 20.41 9.81 15.43
N ALA A 32 20.52 10.57 14.33
CA ALA A 32 21.15 11.89 14.33
C ALA A 32 20.37 12.88 15.21
N LEU A 33 19.04 12.89 15.12
CA LEU A 33 18.18 13.79 15.90
C LEU A 33 18.25 13.48 17.39
N ILE A 34 18.27 12.21 17.76
CA ILE A 34 18.40 11.79 19.17
C ILE A 34 19.79 12.09 19.69
N ARG A 35 20.85 11.86 18.92
CA ARG A 35 22.20 12.26 19.32
C ARG A 35 22.35 13.75 19.56
N LEU A 36 21.57 14.58 18.85
CA LEU A 36 21.55 16.03 19.05
C LEU A 36 20.87 16.43 20.37
N ILE A 37 19.83 15.70 20.79
CA ILE A 37 19.02 16.02 21.97
C ILE A 37 19.59 15.35 23.24
N ASN A 38 20.08 14.12 23.14
CA ASN A 38 20.59 13.35 24.27
C ASN A 38 21.76 12.44 23.81
N PRO A 39 23.02 12.88 23.96
CA PRO A 39 24.19 12.19 23.41
C PRO A 39 24.57 10.89 24.14
N ALA A 40 23.93 10.58 25.27
CA ALA A 40 24.30 9.42 26.10
C ALA A 40 23.75 8.10 25.54
N ASN A 41 24.64 7.28 24.98
CA ASN A 41 24.54 5.81 24.81
C ASN A 41 23.20 5.23 24.31
N TRP A 42 22.49 5.92 23.41
CA TRP A 42 21.28 5.35 22.82
C TRP A 42 21.65 4.40 21.67
N MET A 43 21.56 3.10 21.94
CA MET A 43 21.68 2.04 20.92
C MET A 43 20.30 1.73 20.35
N PHE A 44 19.98 2.33 19.22
CA PHE A 44 18.80 1.98 18.42
C PHE A 44 19.20 0.98 17.34
N SER A 45 18.50 -0.15 17.30
CA SER A 45 18.64 -1.14 16.24
C SER A 45 17.30 -1.30 15.54
N PHE A 46 17.31 -1.23 14.23
CA PHE A 46 16.18 -1.55 13.38
C PHE A 46 16.67 -2.49 12.28
N ASN A 47 15.85 -3.49 11.95
CA ASN A 47 16.13 -4.40 10.85
C ASN A 47 14.80 -4.72 10.15
N LEU A 48 14.76 -4.41 8.86
CA LEU A 48 13.69 -4.79 7.97
C LEU A 48 14.15 -6.01 7.17
N PRO A 49 13.82 -7.24 7.61
CA PRO A 49 14.27 -8.43 6.92
C PRO A 49 13.69 -8.47 5.51
N PHE A 50 14.53 -8.79 4.52
CA PHE A 50 14.12 -8.83 3.11
C PHE A 50 12.92 -9.74 2.87
N ASN A 51 12.80 -10.86 3.60
CA ASN A 51 11.65 -11.76 3.53
C ASN A 51 10.32 -11.04 3.80
N HIS A 52 10.31 -10.10 4.74
CA HIS A 52 9.11 -9.31 5.07
C HIS A 52 8.76 -8.34 3.94
N ILE A 53 9.77 -7.74 3.29
CA ILE A 53 9.56 -6.88 2.12
C ILE A 53 8.97 -7.68 0.96
N PHE A 54 9.54 -8.85 0.65
CA PHE A 54 9.04 -9.71 -0.42
C PHE A 54 7.61 -10.19 -0.16
N LEU A 55 7.31 -10.60 1.08
CA LEU A 55 5.97 -11.00 1.47
C LEU A 55 4.96 -9.85 1.31
N PHE A 56 5.31 -8.66 1.80
CA PHE A 56 4.46 -7.48 1.66
C PHE A 56 4.22 -7.12 0.19
N VAL A 57 5.26 -7.15 -0.64
CA VAL A 57 5.16 -6.90 -2.07
C VAL A 57 4.27 -7.93 -2.76
N ALA A 58 4.35 -9.21 -2.37
CA ALA A 58 3.48 -10.26 -2.91
C ALA A 58 2.00 -10.02 -2.53
N ILE A 59 1.73 -9.67 -1.27
CA ILE A 59 0.39 -9.30 -0.79
C ILE A 59 -0.13 -8.09 -1.56
N LEU A 60 0.69 -7.04 -1.69
CA LEU A 60 0.35 -5.82 -2.42
C LEU A 60 0.00 -6.10 -3.89
N ALA A 61 0.81 -6.92 -4.57
CA ALA A 61 0.56 -7.35 -5.95
C ALA A 61 -0.77 -8.11 -6.06
N ALA A 62 -1.02 -9.05 -5.15
CA ALA A 62 -2.26 -9.82 -5.12
C ALA A 62 -3.48 -8.91 -4.97
N PHE A 63 -3.46 -7.97 -4.02
CA PHE A 63 -4.57 -7.03 -3.81
C PHE A 63 -4.79 -6.11 -5.01
N ILE A 64 -3.74 -5.61 -5.65
CA ILE A 64 -3.88 -4.77 -6.86
C ILE A 64 -4.47 -5.58 -8.02
N ILE A 65 -4.02 -6.82 -8.22
CA ILE A 65 -4.52 -7.69 -9.29
C ILE A 65 -5.97 -8.08 -9.04
N VAL A 66 -6.29 -8.58 -7.84
CA VAL A 66 -7.65 -8.93 -7.42
C VAL A 66 -8.56 -7.73 -7.59
N ASN A 67 -8.13 -6.56 -7.12
CA ASN A 67 -8.93 -5.36 -7.27
C ASN A 67 -9.25 -5.07 -8.74
N SER A 68 -8.22 -5.06 -9.60
CA SER A 68 -8.39 -4.84 -11.04
C SER A 68 -9.30 -5.87 -11.73
N TYR A 69 -9.30 -7.10 -11.25
CA TYR A 69 -10.15 -8.17 -11.74
C TYR A 69 -11.61 -7.98 -11.30
N THR A 70 -11.83 -7.67 -10.02
CA THR A 70 -13.16 -7.42 -9.44
C THR A 70 -13.84 -6.23 -10.10
N VAL A 71 -13.11 -5.13 -10.35
CA VAL A 71 -13.62 -3.96 -11.11
C VAL A 71 -14.15 -4.40 -12.47
N LYS A 72 -13.39 -5.28 -13.16
CA LYS A 72 -13.69 -5.70 -14.53
C LYS A 72 -14.86 -6.69 -14.59
N LYS A 73 -15.02 -7.55 -13.59
CA LYS A 73 -16.02 -8.64 -13.60
C LYS A 73 -17.34 -8.29 -12.90
N VAL A 74 -17.31 -7.56 -11.80
CA VAL A 74 -18.45 -7.35 -10.90
C VAL A 74 -18.92 -5.89 -10.89
N GLY A 75 -18.15 -4.99 -11.51
CA GLY A 75 -18.36 -3.55 -11.41
C GLY A 75 -17.72 -2.96 -10.16
N TYR A 76 -17.92 -1.66 -9.95
CA TYR A 76 -17.25 -0.93 -8.86
C TYR A 76 -17.93 -1.20 -7.51
N LEU A 77 -17.42 -2.17 -6.76
CA LEU A 77 -17.81 -2.37 -5.35
C LEU A 77 -16.92 -1.52 -4.44
N ARG A 78 -17.49 -0.41 -3.93
CA ARG A 78 -16.82 0.65 -3.16
C ARG A 78 -15.94 0.13 -1.99
N PHE A 79 -16.36 -0.95 -1.33
CA PHE A 79 -15.70 -1.47 -0.13
C PHE A 79 -14.38 -2.21 -0.37
N ILE A 80 -14.26 -2.90 -1.51
CA ILE A 80 -13.06 -3.68 -1.87
C ILE A 80 -12.13 -2.84 -2.76
N ASN A 81 -12.71 -1.90 -3.50
CA ASN A 81 -12.05 -1.26 -4.63
C ASN A 81 -11.43 0.10 -4.31
N ASP A 82 -11.91 0.78 -3.27
CA ASP A 82 -11.46 2.14 -2.96
C ASP A 82 -9.99 2.18 -2.49
N ARG A 83 -9.43 1.13 -1.84
CA ARG A 83 -8.09 1.19 -1.20
C ARG A 83 -7.32 -0.15 -1.16
N PRO A 84 -6.91 -0.74 -2.30
CA PRO A 84 -6.17 -2.02 -2.32
C PRO A 84 -4.87 -2.02 -1.50
N VAL A 85 -4.18 -0.87 -1.41
CA VAL A 85 -2.96 -0.72 -0.61
C VAL A 85 -3.24 -0.77 0.88
N ALA A 86 -4.35 -0.20 1.35
CA ALA A 86 -4.71 -0.23 2.76
C ALA A 86 -5.02 -1.66 3.20
N HIS A 87 -5.75 -2.42 2.38
CA HIS A 87 -6.06 -3.83 2.64
C HIS A 87 -4.78 -4.69 2.65
N ALA A 88 -3.81 -4.39 1.78
CA ALA A 88 -2.50 -5.05 1.80
C ALA A 88 -1.72 -4.76 3.11
N ILE A 89 -1.72 -3.51 3.58
CA ILE A 89 -1.09 -3.11 4.85
C ILE A 89 -1.75 -3.84 6.02
N VAL A 90 -3.08 -3.81 6.12
CA VAL A 90 -3.82 -4.50 7.19
C VAL A 90 -3.54 -6.00 7.19
N THR A 91 -3.55 -6.62 6.01
CA THR A 91 -3.26 -8.06 5.87
C THR A 91 -1.84 -8.40 6.32
N PHE A 92 -0.87 -7.54 6.00
CA PHE A 92 0.51 -7.74 6.42
C PHE A 92 0.70 -7.54 7.93
N ILE A 93 -0.01 -6.58 8.54
CA ILE A 93 -0.01 -6.42 10.00
C ILE A 93 -0.61 -7.66 10.67
N LEU A 94 -1.73 -8.19 10.15
CA LEU A 94 -2.32 -9.44 10.65
C LEU A 94 -1.36 -10.61 10.53
N TYR A 95 -0.61 -10.71 9.43
CA TYR A 95 0.47 -11.70 9.29
C TYR A 95 1.55 -11.54 10.36
N LEU A 96 1.99 -10.31 10.64
CA LEU A 96 3.00 -10.04 11.66
C LEU A 96 2.50 -10.40 13.07
N VAL A 97 1.21 -10.18 13.37
CA VAL A 97 0.56 -10.63 14.62
C VAL A 97 0.52 -12.16 14.69
N ALA A 98 0.00 -12.82 13.65
CA ALA A 98 -0.19 -14.27 13.62
C ALA A 98 1.14 -15.05 13.62
N SER A 99 2.18 -14.50 13.01
CA SER A 99 3.54 -15.08 13.02
C SER A 99 4.28 -14.88 14.34
N GLY A 100 3.69 -14.17 15.31
CA GLY A 100 4.33 -13.87 16.59
C GLY A 100 5.47 -12.85 16.50
N ASN A 101 5.79 -12.32 15.31
CA ASN A 101 6.88 -11.38 15.09
C ASN A 101 6.67 -10.02 15.80
N ILE A 102 5.44 -9.66 16.17
CA ILE A 102 5.14 -8.42 16.91
C ILE A 102 5.25 -8.59 18.43
N PHE A 103 5.09 -9.81 18.95
CA PHE A 103 4.87 -10.03 20.40
C PHE A 103 6.04 -9.59 21.30
N PHE A 104 7.26 -9.54 20.74
CA PHE A 104 8.48 -9.14 21.45
C PHE A 104 9.11 -7.87 20.89
N MET A 105 8.44 -7.19 19.96
CA MET A 105 9.01 -6.07 19.24
C MET A 105 8.52 -4.75 19.84
N ALA A 106 9.45 -3.89 20.22
CA ALA A 106 9.12 -2.57 20.73
C ALA A 106 8.43 -1.72 19.64
N LEU A 107 7.52 -0.84 20.04
CA LEU A 107 6.65 -0.10 19.13
C LEU A 107 7.44 0.84 18.20
N ASP A 108 8.49 1.45 18.72
CA ASP A 108 9.48 2.21 17.96
C ASP A 108 10.13 1.36 16.86
N TYR A 109 10.59 0.15 17.17
CA TYR A 109 11.15 -0.76 16.17
C TYR A 109 10.16 -1.02 15.03
N LEU A 110 8.89 -1.29 15.37
CA LEU A 110 7.84 -1.57 14.39
C LEU A 110 7.58 -0.35 13.49
N LEU A 111 7.48 0.84 14.11
CA LEU A 111 7.32 2.08 13.37
C LEU A 111 8.48 2.32 12.42
N PHE A 112 9.71 2.28 12.90
CA PHE A 112 10.87 2.63 12.09
C PHE A 112 11.20 1.58 11.03
N SER A 113 10.88 0.30 11.27
CA SER A 113 11.16 -0.76 10.30
C SER A 113 10.10 -0.84 9.20
N TYR A 114 8.81 -0.75 9.55
CA TYR A 114 7.73 -1.06 8.60
C TYR A 114 6.97 0.16 8.06
N VAL A 115 6.92 1.28 8.78
CA VAL A 115 6.22 2.49 8.31
C VAL A 115 6.84 3.06 7.02
N PRO A 116 8.17 3.13 6.85
CA PRO A 116 8.77 3.54 5.58
C PRO A 116 8.33 2.66 4.40
N MET A 117 8.21 1.35 4.63
CA MET A 117 7.74 0.40 3.62
C MET A 117 6.26 0.63 3.25
N PHE A 118 5.39 0.89 4.24
CA PHE A 118 3.99 1.22 3.97
C PHE A 118 3.83 2.57 3.27
N LEU A 119 4.62 3.56 3.68
CA LEU A 119 4.59 4.91 3.11
C LEU A 119 5.03 4.90 1.64
N THR A 120 6.10 4.16 1.31
CA THR A 120 6.58 4.00 -0.06
C THR A 120 5.56 3.31 -0.96
N ALA A 121 4.88 2.27 -0.47
CA ALA A 121 3.78 1.63 -1.19
C ALA A 121 2.60 2.57 -1.44
N PHE A 122 2.24 3.38 -0.43
CA PHE A 122 1.15 4.35 -0.55
C PHE A 122 1.48 5.47 -1.55
N ILE A 123 2.67 6.07 -1.44
CA ILE A 123 3.12 7.15 -2.32
C ILE A 123 3.26 6.65 -3.76
N SER A 124 3.89 5.49 -3.96
CA SER A 124 4.04 4.91 -5.30
C SER A 124 2.68 4.59 -5.93
N SER A 125 1.74 4.02 -5.17
CA SER A 125 0.38 3.79 -5.64
C SER A 125 -0.28 5.08 -6.12
N ILE A 126 -0.21 6.17 -5.36
CA ILE A 126 -0.77 7.48 -5.75
C ILE A 126 -0.08 7.99 -7.02
N PHE A 127 1.25 8.02 -7.03
CA PHE A 127 2.03 8.60 -8.12
C PHE A 127 1.76 7.89 -9.46
N PHE A 128 1.73 6.56 -9.45
CA PHE A 128 1.45 5.79 -10.67
C PHE A 128 -0.03 5.81 -11.05
N THR A 129 -0.97 5.96 -10.12
CA THR A 129 -2.39 6.12 -10.45
C THR A 129 -2.61 7.43 -11.21
N VAL A 130 -2.03 8.52 -10.71
CA VAL A 130 -2.13 9.84 -11.34
C VAL A 130 -1.54 9.81 -12.75
N ARG A 131 -0.42 9.10 -12.94
CA ARG A 131 0.27 8.99 -14.23
C ARG A 131 -0.45 8.11 -15.26
N GLU A 132 -1.28 7.15 -14.83
CA GLU A 132 -2.08 6.32 -15.75
C GLU A 132 -3.44 6.94 -16.11
N GLY A 133 -3.71 8.19 -15.70
CA GLY A 133 -4.93 8.92 -16.10
C GLY A 133 -6.23 8.28 -15.59
N LYS A 134 -6.15 7.31 -14.68
CA LYS A 134 -7.29 6.71 -13.99
C LYS A 134 -7.36 7.35 -12.61
N PRO A 135 -8.05 8.48 -12.44
CA PRO A 135 -8.26 8.99 -11.11
C PRO A 135 -9.03 7.88 -10.36
N PHE A 136 -8.53 7.49 -9.17
CA PHE A 136 -9.36 6.90 -8.10
C PHE A 136 -10.54 7.84 -7.70
N ARG A 137 -10.74 8.95 -8.43
CA ARG A 137 -11.61 10.08 -8.14
C ARG A 137 -12.25 10.65 -9.41
N LYS A 138 -12.87 9.80 -10.23
CA LYS A 138 -14.01 10.24 -11.04
C LYS A 138 -15.14 9.23 -10.87
N LEU A 139 -15.97 9.49 -9.87
CA LEU A 139 -17.35 9.02 -9.85
C LEU A 139 -18.06 9.66 -11.06
N PRO A 140 -18.58 8.90 -12.03
CA PRO A 140 -19.85 9.32 -12.60
C PRO A 140 -20.87 9.08 -11.49
N ASN A 141 -21.38 10.17 -10.91
CA ASN A 141 -22.62 10.13 -10.15
C ASN A 141 -23.74 9.79 -11.14
N LYS A 142 -23.89 8.50 -11.48
CA LYS A 142 -25.09 8.02 -12.17
C LYS A 142 -26.08 7.69 -11.06
N SER A 143 -26.83 8.72 -10.67
CA SER A 143 -28.09 8.54 -9.97
C SER A 143 -28.93 7.53 -10.77
N PRO A 144 -29.39 6.42 -10.19
CA PRO A 144 -30.32 5.52 -10.86
C PRO A 144 -31.70 6.15 -10.75
N GLY A 145 -32.03 7.04 -11.69
CA GLY A 145 -33.28 7.79 -11.66
C GLY A 145 -33.83 7.99 -13.06
N ASN A 146 -34.76 7.10 -13.42
CA ASN A 146 -35.87 7.34 -14.34
C ASN A 146 -35.60 8.06 -15.66
N GLU A 147 -35.28 7.30 -16.70
CA GLU A 147 -35.99 7.47 -17.98
C GLU A 147 -36.46 6.09 -18.42
N LEU A 148 -37.63 5.72 -17.91
CA LEU A 148 -38.49 4.70 -18.50
C LEU A 148 -38.71 5.12 -19.95
N THR A 149 -38.13 4.37 -20.87
CA THR A 149 -38.57 4.31 -22.26
C THR A 149 -39.94 3.63 -22.25
N PRO A 150 -41.04 4.29 -22.66
CA PRO A 150 -42.19 3.54 -23.12
C PRO A 150 -41.85 3.02 -24.52
N LEU A 151 -42.01 1.70 -24.67
CA LEU A 151 -42.00 1.00 -25.93
C LEU A 151 -43.02 1.61 -26.91
N SER A 152 -42.57 1.62 -28.16
CA SER A 152 -43.35 1.77 -29.40
C SER A 152 -44.65 0.97 -29.40
N ASP A 153 -45.73 1.57 -29.93
CA ASP A 153 -46.61 1.05 -31.00
C ASP A 153 -48.07 1.50 -30.81
N GLN A 154 -48.58 2.18 -31.86
CA GLN A 154 -49.95 2.60 -32.21
C GLN A 154 -50.21 4.10 -32.26
#